data_AF-S3DDG6-F1
#
_entry.id   AF-S3DDG6-F1
#
_cell.length_a   1.000
_cell.length_b   1.000
_cell.length_c   1.000
_cell.angle_alpha   90.00
_cell.angle_beta   90.00
_cell.angle_gamma   90.00
#
_symmetry.space_group_name_H-M   'P 1'
#
loop_
_entity.id
_entity.type
_entity.pdbx_description
1 polymer ?
#
loop_
_entity_poly.entity_id
_entity_poly.type
_entity_poly.pdbx_seq_one_letter_code
_entity_poly.pdbx_strand_id
1 'polypeptide(L)'
;MSLSCTEHDFARLKPLVFRLHCMKPDMRIQVFEQIFHIHSVILKAHSEFFHKYLDSPDKKRAEPMSAFKYSWVTQIDDDGSWSLTAEQNTVPDEYQAEFTGIKEEEIAAFDTLLNAMYQNPIRFNSLDHLNLCAELADYYRCIPALSRALEGGLLRSPEVTISFRGECCRVLAIARKLKHKLLFKEALIHSLGPWNAPRFEKLTDPTLRVVAGRALDGILQKLGQFHTELLDQAVHFGQEEQAWLDVYRKFYRMATEHRDVLGRTVIPAYFRAIADGIERLEIPRSLLGVMQPLTTNKLKFDVSDWRSGQKGGAYYNSFLCGDIEDEDLPWEEDDD
;
A
#
# COMPACT_ATOMS: atom_id res chain seq x y z
N MET A 1 22.53 46.43 -36.03
CA MET A 1 22.77 45.05 -35.58
C MET A 1 22.57 45.02 -34.09
N SER A 2 21.36 44.67 -33.64
CA SER A 2 21.05 44.40 -32.23
C SER A 2 19.86 43.45 -32.24
N LEU A 3 20.14 42.16 -32.09
CA LEU A 3 19.12 41.16 -31.82
C LEU A 3 19.17 40.89 -30.32
N SER A 4 18.10 41.34 -29.68
CA SER A 4 17.76 41.12 -28.29
C SER A 4 17.65 39.61 -28.02
N CYS A 5 18.35 39.18 -26.97
CA CYS A 5 18.14 37.92 -26.28
C CYS A 5 16.67 37.85 -25.82
N THR A 6 15.94 36.84 -26.27
CA THR A 6 14.58 36.56 -25.78
C THR A 6 14.69 35.83 -24.44
N GLU A 7 14.43 36.55 -23.36
CA GLU A 7 14.08 35.97 -22.07
C GLU A 7 12.80 35.14 -22.24
N HIS A 8 12.91 33.82 -22.07
CA HIS A 8 11.75 32.96 -21.92
C HIS A 8 11.18 33.17 -20.51
N ASP A 9 10.18 34.05 -20.45
CA ASP A 9 9.40 34.38 -19.26
C ASP A 9 8.44 33.20 -18.95
N PHE A 10 8.97 32.13 -18.36
CA PHE A 10 8.14 31.11 -17.71
C PHE A 10 7.56 31.73 -16.43
N ALA A 11 6.24 31.84 -16.35
CA ALA A 11 5.54 32.35 -15.17
C ALA A 11 6.00 31.55 -13.92
N ARG A 12 6.87 32.16 -13.10
CA ARG A 12 7.44 31.49 -11.92
C ARG A 12 6.30 31.06 -10.99
N LEU A 13 6.20 29.76 -10.73
CA LEU A 13 5.26 29.21 -9.76
C LEU A 13 5.49 29.85 -8.39
N LYS A 14 4.40 30.13 -7.68
CA LYS A 14 4.46 30.71 -6.34
C LYS A 14 5.15 29.72 -5.39
N PRO A 15 6.13 30.16 -4.57
CA PRO A 15 6.76 29.27 -3.60
C PRO A 15 5.75 28.69 -2.60
N LEU A 16 5.85 27.38 -2.35
CA LEU A 16 5.12 26.68 -1.30
C LEU A 16 5.88 26.84 0.01
N VAL A 17 5.23 27.43 1.01
CA VAL A 17 5.88 27.80 2.27
C VAL A 17 5.33 26.93 3.40
N PHE A 18 6.16 26.03 3.91
CA PHE A 18 5.85 25.24 5.09
C PHE A 18 6.10 26.07 6.35
N ARG A 19 5.20 25.97 7.32
CA ARG A 19 5.24 26.80 8.53
C ARG A 19 5.49 25.94 9.76
N LEU A 20 6.36 26.44 10.63
CA LEU A 20 6.59 25.91 11.98
C LEU A 20 6.42 27.07 12.97
N HIS A 21 5.83 26.80 14.13
CA HIS A 21 5.49 27.85 15.08
C HIS A 21 6.76 28.62 15.51
N CYS A 22 6.71 29.95 15.45
CA CYS A 22 7.80 30.86 15.82
C CYS A 22 9.13 30.68 15.06
N MET A 23 9.16 29.94 13.95
CA MET A 23 10.36 29.77 13.12
C MET A 23 10.09 30.25 11.70
N LYS A 24 11.11 30.89 11.10
CA LYS A 24 11.12 31.21 9.68
C LYS A 24 11.80 30.07 8.92
N PRO A 25 11.32 29.72 7.71
CA PRO A 25 12.03 28.81 6.83
C PRO A 25 13.47 29.26 6.60
N ASP A 26 14.43 28.36 6.80
CA ASP A 26 15.86 28.60 6.64
C ASP A 26 16.44 27.87 5.41
N MET A 27 15.61 27.14 4.67
CA MET A 27 16.00 26.35 3.52
C MET A 27 15.07 26.57 2.33
N ARG A 28 15.67 26.74 1.15
CA ARG A 28 15.00 26.73 -0.14
C ARG A 28 15.34 25.44 -0.88
N ILE A 29 14.32 24.73 -1.35
CA ILE A 29 14.47 23.60 -2.29
C ILE A 29 13.71 23.94 -3.56
N GLN A 30 14.35 23.77 -4.72
CA GLN A 30 13.68 23.82 -6.02
C GLN A 30 13.62 22.40 -6.60
N VAL A 31 12.39 21.87 -6.71
CA VAL A 31 12.11 20.61 -7.42
C VAL A 31 11.51 20.99 -8.76
N PHE A 32 12.28 20.81 -9.82
CA PHE A 32 12.01 21.32 -11.16
C PHE A 32 11.55 22.80 -11.15
N GLU A 33 10.30 23.08 -11.53
CA GLU A 33 9.75 24.44 -11.58
C GLU A 33 9.16 24.90 -10.23
N GLN A 34 8.99 24.01 -9.26
CA GLN A 34 8.37 24.32 -7.97
C GLN A 34 9.40 24.64 -6.88
N ILE A 35 9.23 25.80 -6.24
CA ILE A 35 10.06 26.22 -5.11
C ILE A 35 9.35 25.93 -3.79
N PHE A 36 10.08 25.35 -2.85
CA PHE A 36 9.68 25.06 -1.48
C PHE A 36 10.52 25.87 -0.49
N HIS A 37 9.87 26.58 0.42
CA HIS A 37 10.51 27.21 1.57
C HIS A 37 10.18 26.40 2.82
N ILE A 38 11.20 25.79 3.41
CA ILE A 38 11.09 24.81 4.49
C ILE A 38 12.15 25.05 5.57
N HIS A 39 12.04 24.28 6.65
CA HIS A 39 12.95 24.25 7.78
C HIS A 39 13.89 23.06 7.69
N SER A 40 15.18 23.31 7.63
CA SER A 40 16.22 22.28 7.57
C SER A 40 16.17 21.33 8.77
N VAL A 41 15.76 21.82 9.95
CA VAL A 41 15.62 21.01 11.16
C VAL A 41 14.60 19.88 11.00
N ILE A 42 13.51 20.10 10.26
CA ILE A 42 12.47 19.08 10.04
C ILE A 42 12.99 18.00 9.10
N LEU A 43 13.69 18.39 8.01
CA LEU A 43 14.30 17.42 7.11
C LEU A 43 15.33 16.55 7.84
N LYS A 44 16.23 17.16 8.63
CA LYS A 44 17.25 16.42 9.40
C LYS A 44 16.66 15.48 10.45
N ALA A 45 15.49 15.80 10.99
CA ALA A 45 14.81 14.96 11.98
C ALA A 45 14.11 13.75 11.35
N HIS A 46 13.79 13.80 10.05
CA HIS A 46 12.98 12.79 9.38
C HIS A 46 13.66 12.13 8.17
N SER A 47 14.88 12.52 7.86
CA SER A 47 15.67 11.98 6.75
C SER A 47 17.13 11.90 7.14
N GLU A 48 17.67 10.68 7.15
CA GLU A 48 19.10 10.45 7.38
C GLU A 48 19.96 11.07 6.27
N PHE A 49 19.44 11.09 5.04
CA PHE A 49 20.08 11.76 3.91
C PHE A 49 20.31 13.24 4.22
N PHE A 50 19.25 13.98 4.58
CA PHE A 50 19.38 15.40 4.87
C PHE A 50 20.19 15.66 6.16
N HIS A 51 20.07 14.78 7.16
CA HIS A 51 20.91 14.82 8.35
C HIS A 51 22.41 14.79 8.01
N LYS A 52 22.81 13.82 7.18
CA LYS A 52 24.21 13.60 6.80
C LYS A 52 24.73 14.69 5.86
N TYR A 53 23.95 15.08 4.85
CA TYR A 53 24.47 15.89 3.76
C TYR A 53 24.26 17.39 3.92
N LEU A 54 23.35 17.89 4.77
CA LEU A 54 23.13 19.34 4.86
C LEU A 54 24.30 20.09 5.49
N ASP A 55 24.93 19.52 6.52
CA ASP A 55 26.05 20.15 7.24
C ASP A 55 27.43 19.57 6.86
N SER A 56 27.51 18.81 5.75
CA SER A 56 28.79 18.23 5.32
C SER A 56 29.84 19.33 5.09
N PRO A 57 31.09 19.17 5.55
CA PRO A 57 32.15 20.17 5.41
C PRO A 57 32.45 20.55 3.96
N ASP A 58 32.14 19.68 3.01
CA ASP A 58 32.31 19.91 1.57
C ASP A 58 31.32 20.96 1.02
N LYS A 59 30.29 21.32 1.80
CA LYS A 59 29.31 22.33 1.40
C LYS A 59 29.75 23.71 1.88
N LYS A 60 30.06 24.58 0.91
CA LYS A 60 30.27 26.00 1.16
C LYS A 60 29.03 26.57 1.85
N ARG A 61 29.24 27.30 2.95
CA ARG A 61 28.16 28.03 3.63
C ARG A 61 27.57 29.05 2.66
N ALA A 62 26.26 29.25 2.73
CA ALA A 62 25.58 30.31 1.99
C ALA A 62 26.26 31.66 2.25
N GLU A 63 26.25 32.53 1.24
CA GLU A 63 26.81 33.87 1.38
C GLU A 63 26.14 34.63 2.54
N PRO A 64 26.86 35.51 3.25
CA PRO A 64 26.34 36.22 4.43
C PRO A 64 25.06 37.04 4.18
N MET A 65 24.72 37.34 2.93
CA MET A 65 23.53 38.10 2.52
C MET A 65 22.38 37.22 2.00
N SER A 66 22.53 35.90 1.97
CA SER A 66 21.45 35.00 1.54
C SER A 66 20.30 34.99 2.54
N ALA A 67 19.06 35.06 2.04
CA ALA A 67 17.86 34.91 2.85
C ALA A 67 17.67 33.50 3.43
N PHE A 68 18.34 32.50 2.84
CA PHE A 68 18.28 31.09 3.24
C PHE A 68 19.66 30.55 3.61
N LYS A 69 19.72 29.73 4.66
CA LYS A 69 20.94 29.03 5.10
C LYS A 69 21.36 27.95 4.10
N TYR A 70 20.40 27.27 3.47
CA TYR A 70 20.64 26.29 2.41
C TYR A 70 19.76 26.58 1.20
N SER A 71 20.32 26.38 0.01
CA SER A 71 19.61 26.41 -1.26
C SER A 71 19.97 25.15 -2.03
N TRP A 72 18.97 24.34 -2.37
CA TRP A 72 19.15 23.11 -3.13
C TRP A 72 18.23 23.15 -4.35
N VAL A 73 18.70 22.58 -5.45
CA VAL A 73 18.00 22.56 -6.72
C VAL A 73 18.02 21.16 -7.31
N THR A 74 17.14 20.93 -8.28
CA THR A 74 17.13 19.70 -9.06
C THR A 74 18.36 19.64 -9.94
N GLN A 75 19.01 18.49 -9.95
CA GLN A 75 20.03 18.12 -10.91
C GLN A 75 19.54 16.86 -11.62
N ILE A 76 19.59 16.87 -12.96
CA ILE A 76 19.28 15.69 -13.78
C ILE A 76 20.59 14.92 -13.98
N ASP A 77 20.56 13.64 -13.62
CA ASP A 77 21.70 12.73 -13.69
C ASP A 77 21.79 12.07 -15.08
N ASP A 78 22.94 11.47 -15.42
CA ASP A 78 23.24 10.95 -16.76
C ASP A 78 22.24 9.90 -17.28
N ASP A 79 21.54 9.21 -16.38
CA ASP A 79 20.52 8.21 -16.70
C ASP A 79 19.12 8.80 -16.91
N GLY A 80 18.97 10.13 -16.84
CA GLY A 80 17.70 10.83 -16.96
C GLY A 80 16.87 10.86 -15.67
N SER A 81 17.39 10.29 -14.57
CA SER A 81 16.82 10.45 -13.23
C SER A 81 17.18 11.82 -12.63
N TRP A 82 16.62 12.13 -11.46
CA TRP A 82 16.88 13.41 -10.81
C TRP A 82 17.23 13.24 -9.34
N SER A 83 18.04 14.18 -8.85
CA SER A 83 18.41 14.27 -7.44
C SER A 83 18.52 15.72 -6.99
N LEU A 84 18.50 15.93 -5.67
CA LEU A 84 18.74 17.24 -5.09
C LEU A 84 20.24 17.47 -4.87
N THR A 85 20.75 18.59 -5.40
CA THR A 85 22.11 19.07 -5.17
C THR A 85 22.10 20.45 -4.51
N ALA A 86 23.20 20.82 -3.86
CA ALA A 86 23.36 22.19 -3.36
C ALA A 86 23.49 23.14 -4.56
N GLU A 87 22.79 24.28 -4.54
CA GLU A 87 22.71 25.20 -5.69
C GLU A 87 24.10 25.61 -6.22
N GLN A 88 25.07 25.81 -5.32
CA GLN A 88 26.45 26.14 -5.69
C GLN A 88 27.25 25.01 -6.39
N ASN A 89 26.77 23.77 -6.31
CA ASN A 89 27.41 22.59 -6.89
C ASN A 89 26.68 22.11 -8.16
N THR A 90 25.62 22.80 -8.56
CA THR A 90 24.81 22.43 -9.72
C THR A 90 25.63 22.55 -11.00
N VAL A 91 25.55 21.54 -11.84
CA VAL A 91 26.13 21.56 -13.18
C VAL A 91 25.30 22.51 -14.06
N PRO A 92 25.92 23.35 -14.92
CA PRO A 92 25.18 24.21 -15.85
C PRO A 92 24.19 23.41 -16.71
N ASP A 93 23.01 23.99 -16.97
CA ASP A 93 21.90 23.33 -17.67
C ASP A 93 22.31 22.73 -19.03
N GLU A 94 23.30 23.32 -19.72
CA GLU A 94 23.83 22.84 -21.00
C GLU A 94 24.52 21.46 -20.93
N TYR A 95 24.90 21.00 -19.73
CA TYR A 95 25.51 19.68 -19.50
C TYR A 95 24.59 18.73 -18.72
N GLN A 96 23.37 19.14 -18.39
CA GLN A 96 22.40 18.25 -17.75
C GLN A 96 21.77 17.34 -18.82
N ALA A 97 21.49 16.09 -18.44
CA ALA A 97 20.71 15.19 -19.28
C ALA A 97 19.25 15.66 -19.40
N GLU A 98 18.51 15.08 -20.35
CA GLU A 98 17.07 15.30 -20.45
C GLU A 98 16.34 14.42 -19.44
N PHE A 99 15.43 15.03 -18.65
CA PHE A 99 14.63 14.29 -17.68
C PHE A 99 13.64 13.36 -18.39
N THR A 100 13.61 12.08 -18.02
CA THR A 100 12.79 11.08 -18.70
C THR A 100 11.38 10.89 -18.11
N GLY A 101 11.09 11.51 -16.96
CA GLY A 101 9.82 11.36 -16.25
C GLY A 101 8.83 12.51 -16.45
N ILE A 102 7.79 12.54 -15.63
CA ILE A 102 6.78 13.60 -15.60
C ILE A 102 7.05 14.51 -14.40
N LYS A 103 7.50 15.74 -14.65
CA LYS A 103 7.96 16.66 -13.61
C LYS A 103 6.89 16.96 -12.57
N GLU A 104 5.64 17.09 -13.01
CA GLU A 104 4.51 17.38 -12.15
C GLU A 104 4.23 16.25 -11.15
N GLU A 105 4.46 14.99 -11.53
CA GLU A 105 4.29 13.84 -10.65
C GLU A 105 5.41 13.79 -9.59
N GLU A 106 6.66 14.09 -9.99
CA GLU A 106 7.80 14.19 -9.07
C GLU A 106 7.62 15.32 -8.06
N ILE A 107 7.16 16.49 -8.51
CA ILE A 107 6.83 17.63 -7.64
C ILE A 107 5.75 17.23 -6.64
N ALA A 108 4.68 16.58 -7.09
CA ALA A 108 3.57 16.15 -6.23
C ALA A 108 4.01 15.09 -5.20
N ALA A 109 4.85 14.13 -5.62
CA ALA A 109 5.39 13.12 -4.73
C ALA A 109 6.33 13.74 -3.68
N PHE A 110 7.19 14.67 -4.08
CA PHE A 110 8.06 15.38 -3.14
C PHE A 110 7.28 16.26 -2.17
N ASP A 111 6.25 16.98 -2.63
CA ASP A 111 5.34 17.74 -1.75
C ASP A 111 4.63 16.83 -0.75
N THR A 112 4.21 15.64 -1.17
CA THR A 112 3.61 14.62 -0.29
C THR A 112 4.59 14.18 0.79
N LEU A 113 5.86 13.95 0.46
CA LEU A 113 6.89 13.63 1.45
C LEU A 113 7.13 14.77 2.43
N LEU A 114 7.20 16.02 1.96
CA LEU A 114 7.33 17.17 2.84
C LEU A 114 6.13 17.27 3.79
N ASN A 115 4.91 17.10 3.29
CA ASN A 115 3.73 17.09 4.14
C ASN A 115 3.77 15.95 5.18
N ALA A 116 4.25 14.76 4.81
CA ALA A 116 4.45 13.66 5.75
C ALA A 116 5.47 14.01 6.86
N MET A 117 6.61 14.62 6.51
CA MET A 117 7.61 15.07 7.49
C MET A 117 7.09 16.17 8.42
N TYR A 118 6.25 17.06 7.90
CA TYR A 118 5.60 18.11 8.70
C TYR A 118 4.37 17.63 9.47
N GLN A 119 4.01 16.35 9.35
CA GLN A 119 2.79 15.77 9.93
C GLN A 119 1.51 16.49 9.47
N ASN A 120 1.56 17.08 8.27
CA ASN A 120 0.40 17.63 7.61
C ASN A 120 -0.43 16.48 6.98
N PRO A 121 -1.75 16.66 6.80
CA PRO A 121 -2.56 15.69 6.07
C PRO A 121 -2.04 15.49 4.64
N ILE A 122 -1.80 14.22 4.27
CA ILE A 122 -1.43 13.83 2.91
C ILE A 122 -2.61 13.18 2.16
N ARG A 123 -2.51 13.13 0.83
CA ARG A 123 -3.41 12.40 -0.08
C ARG A 123 -2.60 11.82 -1.23
N PHE A 124 -3.06 10.70 -1.74
CA PHE A 124 -2.53 10.07 -2.94
C PHE A 124 -3.53 10.21 -4.08
N ASN A 125 -3.03 10.47 -5.28
CA ASN A 125 -3.87 10.71 -6.47
C ASN A 125 -4.04 9.45 -7.31
N SER A 126 -3.08 8.53 -7.21
CA SER A 126 -3.04 7.26 -7.92
C SER A 126 -2.10 6.30 -7.18
N LEU A 127 -2.13 5.02 -7.57
CA LEU A 127 -1.14 4.06 -7.09
C LEU A 127 0.27 4.37 -7.59
N ASP A 128 0.40 4.97 -8.78
CA ASP A 128 1.69 5.46 -9.30
C ASP A 128 2.26 6.57 -8.43
N HIS A 129 1.43 7.53 -8.01
CA HIS A 129 1.84 8.58 -7.09
C HIS A 129 2.29 8.01 -5.73
N LEU A 130 1.57 7.03 -5.16
CA LEU A 130 2.01 6.34 -3.94
C LEU A 130 3.34 5.61 -4.13
N ASN A 131 3.51 4.91 -5.26
CA ASN A 131 4.76 4.22 -5.57
C ASN A 131 5.92 5.21 -5.67
N LEU A 132 5.73 6.34 -6.36
CA LEU A 132 6.75 7.37 -6.52
C LEU A 132 7.13 7.99 -5.17
N CYS A 133 6.15 8.26 -4.29
CA CYS A 133 6.42 8.67 -2.91
C CYS A 133 7.29 7.65 -2.17
N ALA A 134 7.03 6.36 -2.35
CA ALA A 134 7.83 5.30 -1.71
C ALA A 134 9.26 5.23 -2.27
N GLU A 135 9.45 5.40 -3.58
CA GLU A 135 10.79 5.48 -4.18
C GLU A 135 11.58 6.68 -3.67
N LEU A 136 10.97 7.88 -3.66
CA LEU A 136 11.60 9.08 -3.12
C LEU A 136 11.89 8.95 -1.62
N ALA A 137 11.00 8.29 -0.86
CA ALA A 137 11.21 8.07 0.57
C ALA A 137 12.39 7.14 0.86
N ASP A 138 12.58 6.09 0.05
CA ASP A 138 13.73 5.21 0.14
C ASP A 138 15.03 5.95 -0.22
N TYR A 139 15.02 6.69 -1.34
CA TYR A 139 16.15 7.47 -1.80
C TYR A 139 16.60 8.54 -0.78
N TYR A 140 15.66 9.36 -0.30
CA TYR A 140 15.92 10.38 0.72
C TYR A 140 15.92 9.82 2.15
N ARG A 141 15.91 8.49 2.33
CA ARG A 141 16.02 7.82 3.64
C ARG A 141 15.02 8.37 4.68
N CYS A 142 13.76 8.51 4.28
CA CYS A 142 12.67 9.05 5.09
C CYS A 142 11.41 8.17 5.08
N ILE A 143 11.56 6.87 4.78
CA ILE A 143 10.49 5.86 4.86
C ILE A 143 9.65 5.97 6.15
N PRO A 144 10.23 6.11 7.36
CA PRO A 144 9.43 6.19 8.58
C PRO A 144 8.44 7.36 8.61
N ALA A 145 8.79 8.51 8.01
CA ALA A 145 7.91 9.67 7.95
C ALA A 145 6.69 9.39 7.06
N LEU A 146 6.92 8.82 5.87
CA LEU A 146 5.84 8.46 4.95
C LEU A 146 4.97 7.33 5.51
N SER A 147 5.61 6.28 6.07
CA SER A 147 4.91 5.11 6.64
C SER A 147 3.95 5.54 7.76
N ARG A 148 4.38 6.41 8.68
CA ARG A 148 3.50 6.96 9.74
C ARG A 148 2.31 7.76 9.22
N ALA A 149 2.46 8.45 8.09
CA ALA A 149 1.38 9.25 7.50
C ALA A 149 0.45 8.43 6.58
N LEU A 150 0.84 7.20 6.22
CA LEU A 150 0.24 6.43 5.13
C LEU A 150 -1.21 6.07 5.38
N GLU A 151 -1.55 5.56 6.58
CA GLU A 151 -2.92 5.18 6.92
C GLU A 151 -3.89 6.37 6.77
N GLY A 152 -3.56 7.50 7.37
CA GLY A 152 -4.36 8.73 7.25
C GLY A 152 -4.40 9.29 5.84
N GLY A 153 -3.38 9.03 5.02
CA GLY A 153 -3.35 9.38 3.60
C GLY A 153 -4.29 8.51 2.78
N LEU A 154 -4.24 7.20 2.96
CA LEU A 154 -5.06 6.22 2.23
C LEU A 154 -6.55 6.36 2.57
N LEU A 155 -6.90 6.63 3.83
CA LEU A 155 -8.29 6.92 4.23
C LEU A 155 -8.86 8.18 3.57
N ARG A 156 -8.01 9.11 3.14
CA ARG A 156 -8.41 10.31 2.38
C ARG A 156 -8.36 10.12 0.86
N SER A 157 -7.98 8.93 0.40
CA SER A 157 -7.78 8.59 -1.02
C SER A 157 -8.44 7.25 -1.38
N PRO A 158 -9.78 7.11 -1.21
CA PRO A 158 -10.50 5.88 -1.51
C PRO A 158 -10.36 5.43 -2.97
N GLU A 159 -10.17 6.37 -3.91
CA GLU A 159 -9.88 6.08 -5.31
C GLU A 159 -8.63 5.23 -5.50
N VAL A 160 -7.62 5.42 -4.64
CA VAL A 160 -6.38 4.63 -4.67
C VAL A 160 -6.62 3.25 -4.07
N THR A 161 -7.37 3.14 -2.97
CA THR A 161 -7.59 1.85 -2.29
C THR A 161 -8.44 0.89 -3.13
N ILE A 162 -9.36 1.40 -3.96
CA ILE A 162 -10.12 0.59 -4.92
C ILE A 162 -9.20 -0.15 -5.91
N SER A 163 -8.09 0.47 -6.30
CA SER A 163 -7.12 -0.14 -7.24
C SER A 163 -6.35 -1.32 -6.62
N PHE A 164 -6.29 -1.42 -5.28
CA PHE A 164 -5.50 -2.44 -4.58
C PHE A 164 -5.92 -3.85 -4.96
N ARG A 165 -7.21 -4.08 -5.21
CA ARG A 165 -7.68 -5.37 -5.68
C ARG A 165 -7.05 -5.72 -7.03
N GLY A 166 -6.93 -4.79 -7.97
CA GLY A 166 -6.36 -5.07 -9.29
C GLY A 166 -4.84 -5.23 -9.25
N GLU A 167 -4.17 -4.43 -8.42
CA GLU A 167 -2.72 -4.27 -8.38
C GLU A 167 -2.07 -4.79 -7.08
N CYS A 168 -2.71 -5.74 -6.39
CA CYS A 168 -2.32 -6.21 -5.06
C CYS A 168 -0.85 -6.63 -4.95
N CYS A 169 -0.28 -7.24 -6.00
CA CYS A 169 1.13 -7.65 -6.02
C CYS A 169 2.08 -6.45 -5.99
N ARG A 170 1.72 -5.37 -6.69
CA ARG A 170 2.47 -4.11 -6.69
C ARG A 170 2.33 -3.40 -5.35
N VAL A 171 1.10 -3.36 -4.81
CA VAL A 171 0.84 -2.79 -3.48
C VAL A 171 1.60 -3.55 -2.39
N LEU A 172 1.70 -4.88 -2.48
CA LEU A 172 2.52 -5.70 -1.56
C LEU A 172 4.00 -5.27 -1.60
N ALA A 173 4.56 -5.05 -2.79
CA ALA A 173 5.94 -4.59 -2.93
C ALA A 173 6.14 -3.19 -2.33
N ILE A 174 5.21 -2.26 -2.57
CA ILE A 174 5.21 -0.92 -1.97
C ILE A 174 5.12 -1.02 -0.44
N ALA A 175 4.19 -1.81 0.07
CA ALA A 175 3.99 -1.97 1.51
C ALA A 175 5.22 -2.55 2.20
N ARG A 176 5.91 -3.50 1.55
CA ARG A 176 7.19 -4.04 2.02
C ARG A 176 8.27 -2.97 2.05
N LYS A 177 8.42 -2.18 0.98
CA LYS A 177 9.38 -1.07 0.93
C LYS A 177 9.11 -0.06 2.05
N LEU A 178 7.84 0.27 2.29
CA LEU A 178 7.44 1.19 3.34
C LEU A 178 7.42 0.59 4.75
N LYS A 179 7.70 -0.71 4.90
CA LYS A 179 7.54 -1.48 6.13
C LYS A 179 6.16 -1.25 6.80
N HIS A 180 5.11 -1.06 6.00
CA HIS A 180 3.79 -0.64 6.50
C HIS A 180 2.84 -1.83 6.71
N LYS A 181 2.72 -2.28 7.95
CA LYS A 181 2.00 -3.50 8.36
C LYS A 181 0.57 -3.58 7.81
N LEU A 182 -0.23 -2.54 8.02
CA LEU A 182 -1.64 -2.55 7.66
C LEU A 182 -1.86 -2.64 6.14
N LEU A 183 -1.06 -1.88 5.38
CA LEU A 183 -1.13 -1.90 3.91
C LEU A 183 -0.66 -3.26 3.37
N PHE A 184 0.33 -3.86 4.01
CA PHE A 184 0.81 -5.19 3.64
C PHE A 184 -0.26 -6.25 3.84
N LYS A 185 -0.90 -6.29 5.01
CA LYS A 185 -2.00 -7.23 5.29
C LYS A 185 -3.19 -7.03 4.33
N GLU A 186 -3.53 -5.78 4.00
CA GLU A 186 -4.58 -5.48 3.01
C GLU A 186 -4.24 -6.08 1.63
N ALA A 187 -3.06 -5.77 1.12
CA ALA A 187 -2.62 -6.21 -0.20
C ALA A 187 -2.42 -7.73 -0.25
N LEU A 188 -1.97 -8.33 0.87
CA LEU A 188 -1.84 -9.75 1.05
C LEU A 188 -3.19 -10.45 0.87
N ILE A 189 -4.24 -10.01 1.59
CA ILE A 189 -5.58 -10.58 1.49
C ILE A 189 -6.09 -10.53 0.03
N HIS A 190 -5.91 -9.40 -0.65
CA HIS A 190 -6.29 -9.28 -2.07
C HIS A 190 -5.52 -10.22 -3.00
N SER A 191 -4.27 -10.55 -2.65
CA SER A 191 -3.41 -11.44 -3.44
C SER A 191 -3.78 -12.92 -3.34
N LEU A 192 -4.46 -13.32 -2.26
CA LEU A 192 -4.96 -14.69 -2.04
C LEU A 192 -6.16 -15.03 -2.94
N GLY A 193 -6.82 -14.01 -3.49
CA GLY A 193 -7.90 -14.15 -4.45
C GLY A 193 -7.44 -13.94 -5.90
N PRO A 194 -8.19 -14.47 -6.89
CA PRO A 194 -9.29 -15.42 -6.75
C PRO A 194 -8.83 -16.83 -6.29
N TRP A 195 -9.68 -17.58 -5.58
CA TRP A 195 -9.32 -18.87 -4.96
C TRP A 195 -8.77 -19.92 -5.95
N ASN A 196 -9.31 -19.95 -7.16
CA ASN A 196 -8.91 -20.90 -8.20
C ASN A 196 -7.70 -20.45 -9.02
N ALA A 197 -7.23 -19.22 -8.83
CA ALA A 197 -6.06 -18.66 -9.50
C ALA A 197 -5.49 -17.50 -8.64
N PRO A 198 -4.93 -17.80 -7.45
CA PRO A 198 -4.46 -16.77 -6.53
C PRO A 198 -3.43 -15.86 -7.20
N ARG A 199 -3.59 -14.55 -7.05
CA ARG A 199 -2.74 -13.57 -7.73
C ARG A 199 -1.29 -13.59 -7.24
N PHE A 200 -1.06 -14.00 -5.99
CA PHE A 200 0.29 -14.09 -5.42
C PHE A 200 1.19 -15.08 -6.19
N GLU A 201 0.63 -16.02 -6.95
CA GLU A 201 1.40 -16.92 -7.84
C GLU A 201 2.20 -16.14 -8.88
N LYS A 202 1.75 -14.94 -9.26
CA LYS A 202 2.41 -14.04 -10.21
C LYS A 202 3.55 -13.22 -9.60
N LEU A 203 3.72 -13.24 -8.27
CA LEU A 203 4.80 -12.52 -7.61
C LEU A 203 6.15 -13.07 -8.07
N THR A 204 7.09 -12.20 -8.42
CA THR A 204 8.47 -12.57 -8.76
C THR A 204 9.34 -12.73 -7.52
N ASP A 205 9.02 -12.00 -6.45
CA ASP A 205 9.71 -12.05 -5.16
C ASP A 205 9.36 -13.36 -4.41
N PRO A 206 10.33 -14.26 -4.19
CA PRO A 206 10.10 -15.54 -3.52
C PRO A 206 9.72 -15.37 -2.05
N THR A 207 10.22 -14.34 -1.36
CA THR A 207 9.89 -14.07 0.04
C THR A 207 8.43 -13.69 0.17
N LEU A 208 7.95 -12.77 -0.68
CA LEU A 208 6.53 -12.40 -0.70
C LEU A 208 5.64 -13.60 -1.06
N ARG A 209 6.09 -14.47 -1.97
CA ARG A 209 5.35 -15.69 -2.32
C ARG A 209 5.24 -16.67 -1.16
N VAL A 210 6.31 -16.84 -0.37
CA VAL A 210 6.30 -17.70 0.83
C VAL A 210 5.33 -17.17 1.88
N VAL A 211 5.37 -15.86 2.16
CA VAL A 211 4.44 -15.22 3.10
C VAL A 211 2.99 -15.38 2.65
N ALA A 212 2.72 -15.20 1.35
CA ALA A 212 1.38 -15.44 0.79
C ALA A 212 0.95 -16.91 0.87
N GLY A 213 1.88 -17.85 0.67
CA GLY A 213 1.66 -19.28 0.90
C GLY A 213 1.22 -19.58 2.33
N ARG A 214 1.92 -19.02 3.33
CA ARG A 214 1.54 -19.20 4.76
C ARG A 214 0.14 -18.65 5.05
N ALA A 215 -0.20 -17.49 4.49
CA ALA A 215 -1.54 -16.92 4.64
C ALA A 215 -2.63 -17.80 4.01
N LEU A 216 -2.33 -18.42 2.85
CA LEU A 216 -3.20 -19.41 2.21
C LEU A 216 -3.34 -20.68 3.05
N ASP A 217 -2.24 -21.19 3.61
CA ASP A 217 -2.24 -22.34 4.52
C ASP A 217 -3.13 -22.08 5.74
N GLY A 218 -3.09 -20.86 6.28
CA GLY A 218 -3.99 -20.43 7.35
C GLY A 218 -5.47 -20.44 6.97
N ILE A 219 -5.83 -20.28 5.69
CA ILE A 219 -7.20 -20.45 5.19
C ILE A 219 -7.52 -21.94 5.03
N LEU A 220 -6.60 -22.72 4.45
CA LEU A 220 -6.73 -24.17 4.28
C LEU A 220 -6.93 -24.88 5.62
N GLN A 221 -6.23 -24.46 6.67
CA GLN A 221 -6.40 -24.97 8.03
C GLN A 221 -7.83 -24.73 8.55
N LYS A 222 -8.39 -23.54 8.35
CA LYS A 222 -9.77 -23.22 8.75
C LYS A 222 -10.79 -24.06 7.97
N LEU A 223 -10.55 -24.31 6.67
CA LEU A 223 -11.36 -25.22 5.87
C LEU A 223 -11.29 -26.66 6.39
N GLY A 224 -10.10 -27.13 6.74
CA GLY A 224 -9.88 -28.44 7.36
C GLY A 224 -10.62 -28.57 8.70
N GLN A 225 -10.53 -27.56 9.56
CA GLN A 225 -11.25 -27.53 10.85
C GLN A 225 -12.77 -27.64 10.66
N PHE A 226 -13.33 -26.90 9.69
CA PHE A 226 -14.76 -27.02 9.36
C PHE A 226 -15.12 -28.43 8.92
N HIS A 227 -14.33 -29.05 8.05
CA HIS A 227 -14.61 -30.41 7.57
C HIS A 227 -14.46 -31.47 8.66
N THR A 228 -13.46 -31.36 9.53
CA THR A 228 -13.29 -32.26 10.68
C THR A 228 -14.48 -32.15 11.62
N GLU A 229 -14.90 -30.94 11.98
CA GLU A 229 -16.09 -30.71 12.81
C GLU A 229 -17.35 -31.29 12.14
N LEU A 230 -17.51 -31.11 10.83
CA LEU A 230 -18.65 -31.65 10.10
C LEU A 230 -18.72 -33.18 10.16
N LEU A 231 -17.57 -33.85 10.03
CA LEU A 231 -17.48 -35.31 10.12
C LEU A 231 -17.72 -35.80 11.54
N ASP A 232 -17.18 -35.11 12.55
CA ASP A 232 -17.38 -35.44 13.96
C ASP A 232 -18.85 -35.39 14.35
N GLN A 233 -19.54 -34.32 13.95
CA GLN A 233 -20.99 -34.19 14.16
C GLN A 233 -21.77 -35.31 13.44
N ALA A 234 -21.40 -35.64 12.20
CA ALA A 234 -22.07 -36.72 11.47
C ALA A 234 -21.90 -38.10 12.14
N VAL A 235 -20.74 -38.38 12.75
CA VAL A 235 -20.49 -39.62 13.50
C VAL A 235 -21.28 -39.64 14.81
N HIS A 236 -21.26 -38.55 15.58
CA HIS A 236 -21.91 -38.48 16.89
C HIS A 236 -23.44 -38.52 16.81
N PHE A 237 -24.03 -38.01 15.74
CA PHE A 237 -25.47 -37.97 15.54
C PHE A 237 -26.01 -39.11 14.67
N GLY A 238 -25.27 -40.22 14.54
CA GLY A 238 -25.68 -41.40 13.77
C GLY A 238 -27.03 -42.04 14.17
N GLN A 239 -27.72 -41.55 15.20
CA GLN A 239 -29.09 -41.95 15.56
C GLN A 239 -30.19 -41.19 14.78
N GLU A 240 -29.86 -40.10 14.07
CA GLU A 240 -30.77 -39.30 13.24
C GLU A 240 -30.30 -39.23 11.77
N GLU A 241 -30.04 -40.40 11.17
CA GLU A 241 -29.50 -40.54 9.81
C GLU A 241 -30.25 -39.68 8.77
N GLN A 242 -31.57 -39.59 8.86
CA GLN A 242 -32.40 -38.83 7.92
C GLN A 242 -32.19 -37.31 8.03
N ALA A 243 -32.01 -36.78 9.24
CA ALA A 243 -31.76 -35.35 9.45
C ALA A 243 -30.42 -34.94 8.83
N TRP A 244 -29.38 -35.77 9.00
CA TRP A 244 -28.07 -35.54 8.40
C TRP A 244 -28.06 -35.65 6.89
N LEU A 245 -28.78 -36.63 6.31
CA LEU A 245 -28.96 -36.71 4.87
C LEU A 245 -29.59 -35.43 4.31
N ASP A 246 -30.52 -34.81 5.02
CA ASP A 246 -31.12 -33.55 4.58
C ASP A 246 -30.15 -32.37 4.69
N VAL A 247 -29.31 -32.31 5.73
CA VAL A 247 -28.21 -31.34 5.82
C VAL A 247 -27.25 -31.50 4.64
N TYR A 248 -26.79 -32.72 4.35
CA TYR A 248 -25.89 -32.99 3.23
C TYR A 248 -26.52 -32.63 1.87
N ARG A 249 -27.81 -32.92 1.67
CA ARG A 249 -28.55 -32.49 0.46
C ARG A 249 -28.58 -30.97 0.32
N LYS A 250 -28.77 -30.24 1.42
CA LYS A 250 -28.73 -28.77 1.42
C LYS A 250 -27.32 -28.27 1.06
N PHE A 251 -26.27 -28.84 1.64
CA PHE A 251 -24.87 -28.52 1.29
C PHE A 251 -24.55 -28.82 -0.17
N TYR A 252 -24.95 -29.99 -0.66
CA TYR A 252 -24.77 -30.35 -2.06
C TYR A 252 -25.48 -29.36 -2.99
N ARG A 253 -26.72 -28.98 -2.67
CA ARG A 253 -27.46 -27.97 -3.43
C ARG A 253 -26.71 -26.63 -3.48
N MET A 254 -26.26 -26.11 -2.33
CA MET A 254 -25.47 -24.89 -2.26
C MET A 254 -24.18 -24.99 -3.10
N ALA A 255 -23.49 -26.13 -3.03
CA ALA A 255 -22.29 -26.37 -3.85
C ALA A 255 -22.58 -26.39 -5.36
N THR A 256 -23.76 -26.88 -5.77
CA THR A 256 -24.20 -26.88 -7.18
C THR A 256 -24.66 -25.52 -7.68
N GLU A 257 -25.31 -24.72 -6.82
CA GLU A 257 -25.78 -23.36 -7.15
C GLU A 257 -24.62 -22.37 -7.33
N HIS A 258 -23.46 -22.69 -6.73
CA HIS A 258 -22.25 -21.88 -6.74
C HIS A 258 -21.13 -22.51 -7.58
N ARG A 259 -21.45 -22.98 -8.79
CA ARG A 259 -20.43 -23.47 -9.74
C ARG A 259 -19.93 -22.37 -10.68
N ASP A 260 -18.66 -22.46 -11.06
CA ASP A 260 -18.07 -21.63 -12.12
C ASP A 260 -18.49 -22.15 -13.51
N VAL A 261 -18.03 -21.46 -14.55
CA VAL A 261 -18.31 -21.83 -15.96
C VAL A 261 -17.78 -23.22 -16.36
N LEU A 262 -16.84 -23.78 -15.59
CA LEU A 262 -16.29 -25.12 -15.78
C LEU A 262 -17.00 -26.17 -14.90
N GLY A 263 -18.07 -25.79 -14.20
CA GLY A 263 -18.82 -26.67 -13.32
C GLY A 263 -18.13 -26.94 -11.97
N ARG A 264 -17.05 -26.24 -11.64
CA ARG A 264 -16.33 -26.39 -10.36
C ARG A 264 -16.98 -25.53 -9.30
N THR A 265 -17.14 -26.05 -8.08
CA THR A 265 -17.68 -25.26 -6.98
C THR A 265 -16.74 -24.10 -6.62
N VAL A 266 -17.30 -22.89 -6.56
CA VAL A 266 -16.64 -21.68 -6.09
C VAL A 266 -16.63 -21.73 -4.57
N ILE A 267 -15.54 -22.25 -4.02
CA ILE A 267 -15.42 -22.59 -2.59
C ILE A 267 -15.78 -21.41 -1.67
N PRO A 268 -15.28 -20.17 -1.86
CA PRO A 268 -15.67 -19.05 -0.99
C PRO A 268 -17.18 -18.76 -1.02
N ALA A 269 -17.81 -18.88 -2.18
CA ALA A 269 -19.25 -18.66 -2.34
C ALA A 269 -20.09 -19.77 -1.72
N TYR A 270 -19.64 -21.02 -1.83
CA TYR A 270 -20.25 -22.16 -1.15
C TYR A 270 -20.26 -21.97 0.38
N PHE A 271 -19.10 -21.61 0.96
CA PHE A 271 -19.03 -21.35 2.40
C PHE A 271 -19.85 -20.13 2.83
N ARG A 272 -19.93 -19.08 2.01
CA ARG A 272 -20.85 -17.96 2.24
C ARG A 272 -22.30 -18.42 2.24
N ALA A 273 -22.71 -19.25 1.29
CA ALA A 273 -24.09 -19.75 1.20
C ALA A 273 -24.47 -20.60 2.42
N ILE A 274 -23.54 -21.41 2.95
CA ILE A 274 -23.75 -22.12 4.22
C ILE A 274 -23.91 -21.09 5.35
N ALA A 275 -23.05 -20.07 5.40
CA ALA A 275 -23.09 -19.07 6.45
C ALA A 275 -24.38 -18.26 6.49
N ASP A 276 -24.84 -17.81 5.32
CA ASP A 276 -26.08 -17.06 5.19
C ASP A 276 -27.32 -17.96 5.39
N GLY A 277 -27.17 -19.27 5.17
CA GLY A 277 -28.23 -20.27 5.34
C GLY A 277 -28.31 -20.90 6.73
N ILE A 278 -27.32 -20.67 7.61
CA ILE A 278 -27.08 -21.47 8.83
C ILE A 278 -28.31 -21.60 9.74
N GLU A 279 -29.08 -20.52 9.92
CA GLU A 279 -30.29 -20.52 10.76
C GLU A 279 -31.41 -21.39 10.19
N ARG A 280 -31.47 -21.53 8.86
CA ARG A 280 -32.45 -22.38 8.14
C ARG A 280 -31.97 -23.81 7.96
N LEU A 281 -30.66 -24.02 8.16
CA LEU A 281 -30.03 -25.32 7.97
C LEU A 281 -30.23 -26.23 9.19
N GLU A 282 -30.66 -25.69 10.34
CA GLU A 282 -30.78 -26.40 11.63
C GLU A 282 -29.49 -27.14 12.02
N ILE A 283 -28.34 -26.63 11.59
CA ILE A 283 -27.05 -27.26 11.84
C ILE A 283 -26.53 -26.96 13.25
N PRO A 284 -25.73 -27.88 13.85
CA PRO A 284 -25.13 -27.68 15.16
C PRO A 284 -24.42 -26.33 15.31
N ARG A 285 -24.58 -25.69 16.46
CA ARG A 285 -23.91 -24.40 16.78
C ARG A 285 -22.38 -24.51 16.75
N SER A 286 -21.81 -25.69 16.98
CA SER A 286 -20.37 -25.92 16.87
C SER A 286 -19.86 -25.64 15.45
N LEU A 287 -20.62 -26.04 14.42
CA LEU A 287 -20.31 -25.76 13.01
C LEU A 287 -20.32 -24.26 12.68
N LEU A 288 -21.20 -23.49 13.33
CA LEU A 288 -21.22 -22.03 13.18
C LEU A 288 -19.91 -21.40 13.69
N GLY A 289 -19.41 -21.88 14.83
CA GLY A 289 -18.17 -21.39 15.44
C GLY A 289 -16.95 -21.57 14.54
N VAL A 290 -16.83 -22.72 13.86
CA VAL A 290 -15.70 -23.00 12.95
C VAL A 290 -15.85 -22.34 11.57
N MET A 291 -17.06 -21.99 11.16
CA MET A 291 -17.34 -21.35 9.86
C MET A 291 -17.20 -19.82 9.91
N GLN A 292 -17.50 -19.18 11.04
CA GLN A 292 -17.42 -17.72 11.18
C GLN A 292 -16.02 -17.16 10.82
N PRO A 293 -14.89 -17.79 11.23
CA PRO A 293 -13.56 -17.37 10.80
C PRO A 293 -13.36 -17.36 9.28
N LEU A 294 -13.92 -18.32 8.54
CA LEU A 294 -13.78 -18.42 7.08
C LEU A 294 -14.47 -17.28 6.35
N THR A 295 -15.54 -16.74 6.92
CA THR A 295 -16.40 -15.72 6.28
C THR A 295 -16.11 -14.31 6.76
N THR A 296 -15.16 -14.15 7.67
CA THR A 296 -14.74 -12.85 8.22
C THR A 296 -14.03 -12.03 7.15
N ASN A 297 -14.35 -10.73 7.07
CA ASN A 297 -13.61 -9.76 6.26
C ASN A 297 -12.56 -9.07 7.13
N LYS A 298 -11.28 -9.24 6.79
CA LYS A 298 -10.16 -8.59 7.48
C LYS A 298 -9.62 -7.34 6.76
N LEU A 299 -10.19 -6.98 5.60
CA LEU A 299 -9.85 -5.74 4.90
C LEU A 299 -10.22 -4.51 5.76
N LYS A 300 -9.36 -3.48 5.70
CA LYS A 300 -9.48 -2.25 6.48
C LYS A 300 -9.58 -1.01 5.60
N PHE A 301 -9.03 -1.04 4.39
CA PHE A 301 -9.09 0.08 3.44
C PHE A 301 -10.21 -0.08 2.41
N ASP A 302 -10.76 -1.29 2.27
CA ASP A 302 -11.96 -1.51 1.49
C ASP A 302 -13.20 -0.92 2.19
N VAL A 303 -13.69 0.20 1.66
CA VAL A 303 -14.91 0.87 2.11
C VAL A 303 -16.18 0.25 1.50
N SER A 304 -16.03 -0.80 0.70
CA SER A 304 -17.16 -1.51 0.12
C SER A 304 -17.84 -2.42 1.14
N ASP A 305 -19.15 -2.60 1.01
CA ASP A 305 -19.90 -3.60 1.81
C ASP A 305 -19.78 -5.03 1.23
N TRP A 306 -18.83 -5.27 0.31
CA TRP A 306 -18.68 -6.57 -0.33
C TRP A 306 -18.14 -7.61 0.64
N ARG A 307 -18.80 -8.77 0.70
CA ARG A 307 -18.40 -9.88 1.56
C ARG A 307 -17.68 -10.97 0.76
N SER A 308 -16.76 -11.67 1.44
CA SER A 308 -16.15 -12.92 0.96
C SER A 308 -17.23 -13.88 0.48
N GLY A 309 -17.18 -14.34 -0.77
CA GLY A 309 -18.13 -15.29 -1.34
C GLY A 309 -19.49 -14.72 -1.78
N GLN A 310 -19.72 -13.41 -1.66
CA GLN A 310 -21.02 -12.83 -1.98
C GLN A 310 -21.35 -12.92 -3.47
N LYS A 311 -22.51 -13.50 -3.80
CA LYS A 311 -22.99 -13.64 -5.20
C LYS A 311 -23.15 -12.27 -5.85
N GLY A 312 -22.54 -12.10 -7.03
CA GLY A 312 -22.52 -10.83 -7.76
C GLY A 312 -21.55 -9.78 -7.20
N GLY A 313 -20.84 -10.09 -6.11
CA GLY A 313 -19.90 -9.18 -5.48
C GLY A 313 -18.46 -9.30 -5.98
N ALA A 314 -17.67 -8.28 -5.67
CA ALA A 314 -16.25 -8.22 -6.00
C ALA A 314 -15.46 -9.43 -5.45
N TYR A 315 -15.82 -9.94 -4.28
CA TYR A 315 -15.10 -11.04 -3.63
C TYR A 315 -15.82 -12.39 -3.74
N TYR A 316 -16.63 -12.59 -4.79
CA TYR A 316 -17.38 -13.84 -5.00
C TYR A 316 -16.50 -15.10 -4.94
N ASN A 317 -15.30 -15.03 -5.51
CA ASN A 317 -14.34 -16.13 -5.54
C ASN A 317 -13.10 -15.82 -4.71
N SER A 318 -13.26 -15.21 -3.54
CA SER A 318 -12.12 -14.87 -2.67
C SER A 318 -12.50 -15.00 -1.21
N PHE A 319 -11.57 -15.55 -0.42
CA PHE A 319 -11.61 -15.47 1.03
C PHE A 319 -10.95 -14.17 1.48
N LEU A 320 -11.53 -13.52 2.49
CA LEU A 320 -11.04 -12.26 3.06
C LEU A 320 -10.52 -12.43 4.49
N CYS A 321 -10.34 -13.67 4.93
CA CYS A 321 -9.93 -14.05 6.28
C CYS A 321 -8.46 -14.50 6.37
N GLY A 322 -7.71 -14.34 5.28
CA GLY A 322 -6.27 -14.55 5.25
C GLY A 322 -5.59 -13.63 6.26
N ASP A 323 -4.59 -14.16 6.95
CA ASP A 323 -3.86 -13.43 7.97
C ASP A 323 -2.47 -14.01 8.14
N ILE A 324 -1.58 -13.20 8.68
CA ILE A 324 -0.23 -13.56 9.10
C ILE A 324 0.06 -12.88 10.43
N GLU A 325 0.88 -13.54 11.25
CA GLU A 325 1.39 -12.94 12.47
C GLU A 325 2.36 -11.80 12.13
N ASP A 326 2.53 -10.86 13.04
CA ASP A 326 3.46 -9.73 12.82
C ASP A 326 4.92 -10.23 12.70
N GLU A 327 5.25 -11.34 13.36
CA GLU A 327 6.54 -12.04 13.28
C GLU A 327 6.83 -12.64 11.89
N ASP A 328 5.78 -12.86 11.09
CA ASP A 328 5.89 -13.39 9.72
C ASP A 328 6.06 -12.30 8.66
N LEU A 329 6.10 -11.02 9.05
CA LEU A 329 6.32 -9.92 8.12
C LEU A 329 7.72 -9.99 7.49
N PRO A 330 7.87 -9.63 6.20
CA PRO A 330 9.12 -9.80 5.47
C PRO A 330 10.16 -8.69 5.75
N TRP A 331 10.11 -8.09 6.94
CA TRP A 331 11.08 -7.14 7.45
C TRP A 331 11.23 -7.34 8.96
N GLU A 332 12.42 -7.11 9.47
CA GLU A 332 12.66 -7.07 10.91
C GLU A 332 12.01 -5.79 11.48
N GLU A 333 11.42 -5.89 12.68
CA GLU A 333 11.07 -4.70 13.44
C GLU A 333 12.38 -4.01 13.80
N ASP A 334 12.51 -2.73 13.43
CA ASP A 334 13.65 -1.96 13.91
C ASP A 334 13.44 -1.79 15.42
N ASP A 335 14.43 -2.18 16.23
CA ASP A 335 14.47 -1.88 17.67
C ASP A 335 14.47 -0.35 17.83
N ASP A 336 13.30 0.26 18.02
CA ASP A 336 13.13 1.69 18.32
C ASP A 336 13.76 2.07 19.68
#